data_AF-A0AAE3ECS6-F1
#
_entry.id   AF-A0AAE3ECS6-F1
#
_cell.length_a   1.000
_cell.length_b   1.000
_cell.length_c   1.000
_cell.angle_alpha   90.00
_cell.angle_beta   90.00
_cell.angle_gamma   90.00
#
_symmetry.space_group_name_H-M   'P 1'
#
loop_
_entity.id
_entity.type
_entity.pdbx_description
1 polymer ?
#
loop_
_entity_poly.entity_id
_entity_poly.type
_entity_poly.pdbx_seq_one_letter_code
_entity_poly.pdbx_strand_id
1 'polypeptide(L)'
;MNKQEVYAYLTEQKISYEVMEHRALSFASPDELFSIMKLIPGAVTPLGILNDEERRVHFYLDQEFQENKIGIHPNENTATIWLQADDLMRLILVHGNEAEVVEIG
;
A
#
# COMPACT_ATOMS: atom_id res chain seq x y z
N MET A 1 -14.79 4.86 -27.21
CA MET A 1 -13.53 5.57 -27.43
C MET A 1 -12.49 5.03 -26.47
N ASN A 2 -11.44 4.37 -26.96
CA ASN A 2 -10.28 3.95 -26.19
C ASN A 2 -9.34 5.16 -25.92
N LYS A 3 -8.26 4.95 -25.16
CA LYS A 3 -7.30 6.00 -24.78
C LYS A 3 -6.76 6.76 -26.00
N GLN A 4 -6.38 6.04 -27.06
CA GLN A 4 -5.90 6.64 -28.31
C GLN A 4 -6.99 7.45 -29.02
N GLU A 5 -8.23 6.94 -29.06
CA GLU A 5 -9.38 7.62 -29.68
C GLU A 5 -9.74 8.92 -28.94
N VAL A 6 -9.60 8.97 -27.60
CA VAL A 6 -9.82 10.19 -26.80
C VAL A 6 -8.74 11.23 -27.08
N TYR A 7 -7.47 10.84 -27.14
CA TYR A 7 -6.38 11.78 -27.43
C TYR A 7 -6.46 12.35 -28.84
N ALA A 8 -6.82 11.52 -29.81
CA ALA A 8 -7.05 11.96 -31.19
C ALA A 8 -8.17 13.00 -31.26
N TYR A 9 -9.29 12.75 -30.55
CA TYR A 9 -10.42 13.68 -30.50
C TYR A 9 -10.06 15.02 -29.84
N LEU A 10 -9.40 15.01 -28.68
CA LEU A 10 -8.97 16.25 -28.01
C LEU A 10 -8.03 17.08 -28.89
N THR A 11 -7.13 16.41 -29.61
CA THR A 11 -6.21 17.04 -30.55
C THR A 11 -6.95 17.67 -31.74
N GLU A 12 -7.94 16.95 -32.32
CA GLU A 12 -8.79 17.45 -33.40
C GLU A 12 -9.59 18.70 -32.97
N GLN A 13 -10.11 18.69 -31.73
CA GLN A 13 -10.82 19.83 -31.15
C GLN A 13 -9.92 20.98 -30.71
N LYS A 14 -8.59 20.87 -30.88
CA LYS A 14 -7.58 21.85 -30.41
C LYS A 14 -7.68 22.14 -28.91
N ILE A 15 -8.06 21.15 -28.13
CA ILE A 15 -8.12 21.23 -26.67
C ILE A 15 -6.76 20.82 -26.12
N SER A 16 -6.12 21.70 -25.35
CA SER A 16 -4.90 21.38 -24.62
C SER A 16 -5.20 20.43 -23.46
N TYR A 17 -4.34 19.43 -23.26
CA TYR A 17 -4.45 18.47 -22.16
C TYR A 17 -3.07 18.08 -21.64
N GLU A 18 -3.02 17.63 -20.39
CA GLU A 18 -1.85 17.02 -19.76
C GLU A 18 -2.18 15.57 -19.41
N VAL A 19 -1.18 14.69 -19.54
CA VAL A 19 -1.32 13.27 -19.18
C VAL A 19 -0.41 13.00 -17.99
N MET A 20 -1.02 12.74 -16.83
CA MET A 20 -0.33 12.09 -15.71
C MET A 20 -0.66 10.59 -15.73
N GLU A 21 0.33 9.77 -16.08
CA GLU A 21 0.21 8.32 -15.91
C GLU A 21 0.51 7.97 -14.45
N HIS A 22 -0.51 7.53 -13.72
CA HIS A 22 -0.31 6.81 -12.47
C HIS A 22 -0.27 5.32 -12.83
N ARG A 23 0.70 4.56 -12.29
CA ARG A 23 0.60 3.10 -12.36
C ARG A 23 -0.68 2.72 -11.63
N ALA A 24 -1.60 2.09 -12.35
CA ALA A 24 -2.80 1.54 -11.74
C ALA A 24 -2.36 0.55 -10.64
N LEU A 25 -2.83 0.77 -9.42
CA LEU A 25 -2.64 -0.19 -8.34
C LEU A 25 -3.49 -1.42 -8.66
N SER A 26 -2.89 -2.60 -8.52
CA SER A 26 -3.57 -3.89 -8.58
C SER A 26 -3.27 -4.65 -7.31
N PHE A 27 -4.22 -5.46 -6.85
CA PHE A 27 -3.96 -6.35 -5.73
C PHE A 27 -2.87 -7.36 -6.09
N ALA A 28 -1.98 -7.62 -5.13
CA ALA A 28 -1.03 -8.72 -5.24
C ALA A 28 -1.78 -10.06 -5.34
N SER A 29 -1.22 -11.01 -6.09
CA SER A 29 -1.76 -12.37 -6.12
C SER A 29 -1.57 -13.07 -4.77
N PRO A 30 -2.37 -14.10 -4.43
CA PRO A 30 -2.15 -14.89 -3.21
C PRO A 30 -0.74 -15.49 -3.12
N ASP A 31 -0.19 -15.94 -4.25
CA ASP A 31 1.16 -16.50 -4.31
C ASP A 31 2.23 -15.43 -4.03
N GLU A 32 2.05 -14.23 -4.58
CA GLU A 32 2.95 -13.11 -4.33
C GLU A 32 2.91 -12.67 -2.87
N LEU A 33 1.71 -12.49 -2.31
CA LEU A 33 1.50 -12.17 -0.90
C LEU A 33 2.18 -13.20 0.02
N PHE A 34 2.00 -14.49 -0.27
CA PHE A 34 2.64 -15.54 0.51
C PHE A 34 4.16 -15.56 0.31
N SER A 35 4.64 -15.35 -0.91
CA SER A 35 6.08 -15.37 -1.20
C SER A 35 6.83 -14.27 -0.42
N ILE A 36 6.24 -13.08 -0.32
CA ILE A 36 6.84 -11.88 0.29
C ILE A 36 6.53 -11.79 1.78
N MET A 37 5.25 -11.83 2.15
CA MET A 37 4.80 -11.53 3.52
C MET A 37 4.47 -12.78 4.34
N LYS A 38 4.49 -13.97 3.74
CA LYS A 38 4.06 -15.25 4.35
C LYS A 38 2.62 -15.21 4.87
N LEU A 39 1.78 -14.38 4.25
CA LEU A 39 0.36 -14.25 4.58
C LEU A 39 -0.53 -14.89 3.52
N ILE A 40 -1.76 -15.20 3.92
CA ILE A 40 -2.83 -15.64 3.04
C ILE A 40 -3.92 -14.56 2.94
N PRO A 41 -4.72 -14.53 1.86
CA PRO A 41 -5.89 -13.66 1.78
C PRO A 41 -6.81 -13.81 3.01
N GLY A 42 -7.28 -12.70 3.57
CA GLY A 42 -8.11 -12.69 4.79
C GLY A 42 -7.33 -12.67 6.11
N ALA A 43 -6.00 -12.77 6.08
CA ALA A 43 -5.11 -12.61 7.24
C ALA A 43 -4.09 -11.47 7.06
N VAL A 44 -4.36 -10.54 6.12
CA VAL A 44 -3.45 -9.44 5.80
C VAL A 44 -3.31 -8.50 7.00
N THR A 45 -2.07 -8.16 7.33
CA THR A 45 -1.72 -7.26 8.44
C THR A 45 -0.39 -6.57 8.12
N PRO A 46 -0.16 -5.33 8.60
CA PRO A 46 1.13 -4.65 8.41
C PRO A 46 2.31 -5.41 9.04
N LEU A 47 2.09 -6.23 10.07
CA LEU A 47 3.16 -7.02 10.69
C LEU A 47 3.74 -8.11 9.78
N GLY A 48 3.03 -8.50 8.70
CA GLY A 48 3.55 -9.44 7.72
C GLY A 48 4.79 -8.92 6.98
N ILE A 49 5.02 -7.60 6.98
CA ILE A 49 6.22 -6.98 6.41
C ILE A 49 7.50 -7.48 7.10
N LEU A 50 7.43 -7.92 8.36
CA LEU A 50 8.59 -8.49 9.05
C LEU A 50 9.07 -9.82 8.45
N ASN A 51 8.28 -10.44 7.56
CA ASN A 51 8.70 -11.61 6.79
C ASN A 51 9.31 -11.25 5.43
N ASP A 52 9.29 -9.97 5.03
CA ASP A 52 9.81 -9.48 3.75
C ASP A 52 11.34 -9.30 3.81
N GLU A 53 12.06 -10.42 3.73
CA GLU A 53 13.53 -10.46 3.79
C GLU A 53 14.20 -9.68 2.64
N GLU A 54 13.50 -9.40 1.56
CA GLU A 54 14.04 -8.64 0.42
C GLU A 54 13.65 -7.16 0.45
N ARG A 55 12.84 -6.73 1.44
CA ARG A 55 12.37 -5.35 1.62
C ARG A 55 11.67 -4.82 0.37
N ARG A 56 10.89 -5.68 -0.28
CA ARG A 56 10.14 -5.40 -1.52
C ARG A 56 8.89 -4.56 -1.28
N VAL A 57 8.33 -4.58 -0.08
CA VAL A 57 7.11 -3.86 0.27
C VAL A 57 7.45 -2.44 0.69
N HIS A 58 6.85 -1.47 -0.01
CA HIS A 58 6.76 -0.08 0.44
C HIS A 58 5.47 0.09 1.24
N PHE A 59 5.59 0.53 2.50
CA PHE A 59 4.46 0.72 3.40
C PHE A 59 3.94 2.16 3.39
N TYR A 60 2.63 2.32 3.26
CA TYR A 60 1.96 3.61 3.33
C TYR A 60 1.06 3.64 4.56
N LEU A 61 1.28 4.60 5.45
CA LEU A 61 0.36 4.87 6.56
C LEU A 61 -0.49 6.10 6.22
N ASP A 62 -1.80 5.95 6.33
CA ASP A 62 -2.70 7.11 6.23
C ASP A 62 -2.45 8.09 7.38
N GLN A 63 -2.38 9.38 7.06
CA GLN A 63 -2.17 10.48 7.99
C GLN A 63 -3.19 10.46 9.13
N GLU A 64 -4.42 9.98 8.91
CA GLU A 64 -5.43 9.89 9.97
C GLU A 64 -5.00 9.00 11.15
N PHE A 65 -4.10 8.03 10.92
CA PHE A 65 -3.64 7.11 11.96
C PHE A 65 -2.46 7.66 12.78
N GLN A 66 -1.82 8.75 12.36
CA GLN A 66 -0.69 9.30 13.11
C GLN A 66 -1.09 9.66 14.55
N GLU A 67 -0.18 9.41 15.49
CA GLU A 67 -0.38 9.65 16.93
C GLU A 67 -1.50 8.83 17.59
N ASN A 68 -2.26 8.04 16.81
CA ASN A 68 -3.38 7.24 17.28
C ASN A 68 -2.99 5.79 17.60
N LYS A 69 -3.78 5.16 18.48
CA LYS A 69 -3.76 3.70 18.68
C LYS A 69 -4.54 3.01 17.58
N ILE A 70 -3.92 2.01 16.97
CA ILE A 70 -4.54 1.16 15.95
C ILE A 70 -4.64 -0.28 16.43
N GLY A 71 -5.72 -0.96 16.05
CA GLY A 71 -5.93 -2.38 16.26
C GLY A 71 -5.47 -3.17 15.04
N ILE A 72 -4.53 -4.11 15.20
CA ILE A 72 -4.04 -4.95 14.10
C ILE A 72 -3.97 -6.43 14.49
N HIS A 73 -3.99 -7.31 13.50
CA HIS A 73 -3.83 -8.75 13.70
C HIS A 73 -2.35 -9.15 13.74
N PRO A 74 -1.89 -9.99 14.68
CA PRO A 74 -0.50 -10.45 14.75
C PRO A 74 -0.25 -11.64 13.81
N ASN A 75 -0.38 -11.42 12.50
CA ASN A 75 -0.25 -12.40 11.40
C ASN A 75 -1.30 -13.52 11.34
N GLU A 76 -2.10 -13.67 12.39
CA GLU A 76 -3.30 -14.50 12.44
C GLU A 76 -4.51 -13.66 12.85
N ASN A 77 -5.68 -13.89 12.23
CA ASN A 77 -6.91 -13.13 12.48
C ASN A 77 -7.68 -13.57 13.74
N THR A 78 -7.06 -14.37 14.60
CA THR A 78 -7.64 -14.92 15.83
C THR A 78 -7.46 -13.99 17.04
N ALA A 79 -6.64 -12.95 16.91
CA ALA A 79 -6.38 -11.96 17.95
C ALA A 79 -6.20 -10.55 17.37
N THR A 80 -6.39 -9.54 18.20
CA THR A 80 -6.11 -8.13 17.89
C THR A 80 -5.19 -7.55 18.95
N ILE A 81 -4.11 -6.91 18.51
CA ILE A 81 -3.22 -6.13 19.37
C ILE A 81 -3.45 -4.64 19.13
N TRP A 82 -3.18 -3.83 20.15
CA TRP A 82 -3.29 -2.37 20.07
C TRP A 82 -1.91 -1.75 20.30
N LEU A 83 -1.49 -0.88 19.38
CA LEU A 83 -0.21 -0.16 19.44
C LEU A 83 -0.35 1.23 18.84
N GLN A 84 0.61 2.11 19.12
CA GLN A 84 0.69 3.39 18.41
C GLN A 84 1.03 3.12 16.95
N ALA A 85 0.36 3.81 16.02
CA ALA A 85 0.71 3.75 14.60
C ALA A 85 2.16 4.20 14.36
N ASP A 86 2.63 5.17 15.13
CA ASP A 86 4.01 5.68 15.05
C ASP A 86 5.05 4.60 15.45
N ASP A 87 4.71 3.73 16.41
CA ASP A 87 5.57 2.61 16.79
C ASP A 87 5.60 1.54 15.69
N LEU A 88 4.47 1.30 15.01
CA LEU A 88 4.42 0.43 13.84
C LEU A 88 5.29 0.97 12.69
N MET A 89 5.17 2.26 12.39
CA MET A 89 6.01 2.94 11.38
C MET A 89 7.49 2.79 11.72
N ARG A 90 7.86 3.07 12.97
CA ARG A 90 9.23 2.92 13.45
C ARG A 90 9.73 1.49 13.30
N LEU A 91 8.90 0.50 13.63
CA LEU A 91 9.24 -0.92 13.51
C LEU A 91 9.56 -1.30 12.06
N ILE A 92 8.72 -0.86 11.12
CA ILE A 92 8.89 -1.11 9.68
C ILE A 92 10.16 -0.44 9.15
N LEU A 93 10.41 0.81 9.53
CA LEU A 93 11.64 1.54 9.16
C LEU A 93 12.90 0.87 9.73
N VAL A 94 12.87 0.39 10.98
CA VAL A 94 13.99 -0.33 11.60
C VAL A 94 14.24 -1.68 10.92
N HIS A 95 13.20 -2.35 10.43
CA HIS A 95 13.33 -3.57 9.64
C HIS A 95 14.02 -3.33 8.29
N GLY A 96 13.97 -2.09 7.79
CA GLY A 96 14.64 -1.63 6.58
C GLY A 96 13.71 -1.48 5.36
N ASN A 97 12.41 -1.64 5.55
CA ASN A 97 11.43 -1.35 4.49
C ASN A 97 11.23 0.16 4.36
N GLU A 98 10.95 0.60 3.13
CA GLU A 98 10.49 1.96 2.89
C GLU A 98 9.09 2.13 3.49
N ALA A 99 8.89 3.24 4.20
CA ALA A 99 7.61 3.58 4.78
C ALA A 99 7.41 5.09 4.81
N GLU A 100 6.24 5.56 4.39
CA GLU A 100 5.88 6.97 4.43
C GLU A 100 4.44 7.20 4.87
N VAL A 101 4.21 8.38 5.46
CA VAL A 101 2.87 8.84 5.80
C VAL A 101 2.33 9.62 4.61
N VAL A 102 1.09 9.31 4.23
CA VAL A 102 0.40 9.92 3.09
C VAL A 102 -1.01 10.32 3.49
N GLU A 103 -1.53 11.38 2.89
CA GLU A 103 -2.95 11.72 2.99
C GLU A 103 -3.71 10.81 2.01
N ILE A 104 -4.49 9.86 2.53
CA ILE A 104 -5.39 9.02 1.74
C ILE A 104 -6.80 9.49 2.09
N GLY A 105 -7.53 9.98 1.08
CA GLY A 105 -8.77 10.75 1.27
C GLY A 105 -9.96 9.97 1.80
#